data_AF-A0A950A129-F1
#
_entry.id   AF-A0A950A129-F1
#
_cell.length_a   1.000
_cell.length_b   1.000
_cell.length_c   1.000
_cell.angle_alpha   90.00
_cell.angle_beta   90.00
_cell.angle_gamma   90.00
#
_symmetry.space_group_name_H-M   'P 1'
#
loop_
_entity.id
_entity.type
_entity.pdbx_description
1 polymer ?
#
loop_
_entity_poly.entity_id
_entity_poly.type
_entity_poly.pdbx_seq_one_letter_code
_entity_poly.pdbx_strand_id
1 'polypeptide(L)'
;MGVTAILFPGQGSQTPEMRKTVAEVRPDLLSLADEIVGEDPFARAEEGTRFAQPAIFCASLAGWQALERPSGDLMAGHSLGELAALVAAGCLSERDGLELVALRGKLMQESGERAGDGGMVAAPRRHRVLRGHGRAVRGRARPARPSFDHARALARCAACDARTGRPSVRRGRAGTRPDRTRQAHAEGRGARTCLSRT
;
A
#
# COMPACT_ATOMS: atom_id res chain seq x y z
N MET A 1 -15.58 4.70 -23.70
CA MET A 1 -15.04 4.92 -22.34
C MET A 1 -13.53 5.05 -22.49
N GLY A 2 -12.90 5.98 -21.78
CA GLY A 2 -11.44 6.15 -21.81
C GLY A 2 -10.74 5.15 -20.89
N VAL A 3 -9.45 4.92 -21.12
CA VAL A 3 -8.59 4.10 -20.24
C VAL A 3 -8.14 4.94 -19.05
N THR A 4 -8.31 4.44 -17.83
CA THR A 4 -7.86 5.10 -16.60
C THR A 4 -6.65 4.39 -16.00
N ALA A 5 -5.55 5.13 -15.83
CA ALA A 5 -4.34 4.65 -15.17
C ALA A 5 -4.19 5.28 -13.78
N ILE A 6 -3.88 4.46 -12.77
CA ILE A 6 -3.61 4.89 -11.39
C ILE A 6 -2.11 4.81 -11.14
N LEU A 7 -1.51 5.92 -10.67
CA LEU A 7 -0.09 6.01 -10.37
C LEU A 7 0.13 6.27 -8.88
N PHE A 8 0.94 5.42 -8.25
CA PHE A 8 1.29 5.52 -6.84
C PHE A 8 2.64 6.21 -6.64
N PRO A 9 2.74 7.19 -5.72
CA PRO A 9 3.95 7.97 -5.51
C PRO A 9 5.06 7.14 -4.83
N GLY A 10 6.30 7.59 -5.02
CA GLY A 10 7.47 6.98 -4.39
C GLY A 10 7.92 7.71 -3.13
N GLN A 11 9.08 7.30 -2.62
CA GLN A 11 9.77 8.01 -1.52
C GLN A 11 10.15 9.45 -1.95
N GLY A 12 10.02 10.41 -1.04
CA GLY A 12 10.24 11.84 -1.31
C GLY A 12 8.95 12.63 -1.55
N SER A 13 7.80 11.96 -1.58
CA SER A 13 6.47 12.58 -1.68
C SER A 13 5.75 12.67 -0.33
N GLN A 14 6.45 12.49 0.78
CA GLN A 14 5.82 12.56 2.10
C GLN A 14 5.39 13.98 2.45
N THR A 15 4.28 14.11 3.18
CA THR A 15 3.78 15.38 3.72
C THR A 15 3.35 15.21 5.19
N PRO A 16 3.36 16.30 5.99
CA PRO A 16 2.92 16.24 7.39
C PRO A 16 1.48 15.73 7.59
N GLU A 17 0.62 15.91 6.59
CA GLU A 17 -0.82 15.60 6.67
C GLU A 17 -1.12 14.11 6.45
N MET A 18 -0.16 13.34 5.93
CA MET A 18 -0.35 11.92 5.60
C MET A 18 -0.95 11.11 6.76
N ARG A 19 -0.43 11.30 7.97
CA ARG A 19 -0.90 10.58 9.15
C ARG A 19 -2.37 10.86 9.43
N LYS A 20 -2.80 12.12 9.28
CA LYS A 20 -4.19 12.55 9.48
C LYS A 20 -5.09 11.88 8.45
N THR A 21 -4.71 11.89 7.18
CA THR A 21 -5.48 11.22 6.11
C THR A 21 -5.64 9.73 6.40
N VAL A 22 -4.58 9.05 6.84
CA VAL A 22 -4.66 7.63 7.19
C VAL A 22 -5.56 7.43 8.42
N ALA A 23 -5.44 8.26 9.46
CA ALA A 23 -6.31 8.17 10.64
C ALA A 23 -7.80 8.32 10.30
N GLU A 24 -8.13 9.19 9.35
CA GLU A 24 -9.51 9.47 8.94
C GLU A 24 -10.08 8.38 8.03
N VAL A 25 -9.27 7.82 7.11
CA VAL A 25 -9.76 6.93 6.04
C VAL A 25 -9.48 5.46 6.34
N ARG A 26 -8.33 5.16 6.93
CA ARG A 26 -7.79 3.81 7.19
C ARG A 26 -7.03 3.74 8.52
N PRO A 27 -7.70 3.97 9.66
CA PRO A 27 -7.05 3.92 10.98
C PRO A 27 -6.43 2.55 11.29
N ASP A 28 -6.97 1.47 10.72
CA ASP A 28 -6.43 0.12 10.81
C ASP A 28 -5.00 0.01 10.23
N LEU A 29 -4.66 0.80 9.20
CA LEU A 29 -3.30 0.84 8.66
C LEU A 29 -2.31 1.54 9.60
N LEU A 30 -2.76 2.40 10.53
CA LEU A 30 -1.89 2.94 11.57
C LEU A 30 -1.51 1.86 12.57
N SER A 31 -2.50 1.10 13.05
CA SER A 31 -2.26 0.00 13.99
C SER A 31 -1.39 -1.09 13.37
N LEU A 32 -1.65 -1.45 12.12
CA LEU A 32 -0.85 -2.45 11.41
C LEU A 32 0.59 -1.98 11.19
N ALA A 33 0.78 -0.70 10.87
CA ALA A 33 2.11 -0.13 10.70
C ALA A 33 2.90 -0.09 12.01
N ASP A 34 2.27 0.33 13.11
CA ASP A 34 2.86 0.30 14.45
C ASP A 34 3.25 -1.13 14.87
N GLU A 35 2.37 -2.11 14.63
CA GLU A 35 2.64 -3.53 14.91
C GLU A 35 3.86 -4.06 14.14
N ILE A 36 3.92 -3.82 12.82
CA ILE A 36 4.97 -4.37 11.94
C ILE A 36 6.32 -3.66 12.15
N VAL A 37 6.29 -2.33 12.31
CA VAL A 37 7.51 -1.52 12.50
C VAL A 37 8.00 -1.60 13.95
N GLY A 38 7.10 -1.85 14.90
CA GLY A 38 7.35 -1.84 16.34
C GLY A 38 7.19 -0.47 17.01
N GLU A 39 6.82 0.55 16.24
CA GLU A 39 6.58 1.94 16.66
C GLU A 39 5.88 2.72 15.52
N ASP A 40 5.23 3.85 15.84
CA ASP A 40 4.51 4.69 14.85
C ASP A 40 5.50 5.25 13.80
N PRO A 41 5.49 4.74 12.54
CA PRO A 41 6.42 5.21 11.53
C PRO A 41 6.09 6.63 11.05
N PHE A 42 4.86 7.12 11.24
CA PHE A 42 4.51 8.49 10.85
C PHE A 42 5.15 9.52 11.76
N ALA A 43 5.32 9.20 13.05
CA ALA A 43 5.97 10.09 14.01
C ALA A 43 7.46 10.32 13.68
N ARG A 44 8.08 9.37 12.98
CA ARG A 44 9.52 9.35 12.69
C ARG A 44 9.83 9.35 11.19
N ALA A 45 8.85 9.66 10.35
CA ALA A 45 8.99 9.57 8.89
C ALA A 45 10.16 10.42 8.34
N GLU A 46 10.47 11.53 8.99
CA GLU A 46 11.59 12.43 8.63
C GLU A 46 12.97 11.92 9.10
N GLU A 47 13.02 10.95 10.01
CA GLU A 47 14.29 10.46 10.56
C GLU A 47 15.02 9.49 9.62
N GLY A 48 14.31 8.91 8.64
CA GLY A 48 14.97 8.06 7.68
C GLY A 48 14.06 7.17 6.85
N THR A 49 14.71 6.49 5.91
CA THR A 49 14.09 5.57 4.95
C THR A 49 13.35 4.44 5.65
N ARG A 50 13.81 3.99 6.82
CA ARG A 50 13.14 2.93 7.60
C ARG A 50 11.70 3.27 7.99
N PHE A 51 11.40 4.55 8.18
CA PHE A 51 10.08 5.03 8.61
C PHE A 51 9.30 5.69 7.48
N ALA A 52 9.99 6.46 6.64
CA ALA A 52 9.38 7.12 5.51
C ALA A 52 8.66 6.11 4.59
N GLN A 53 9.26 4.95 4.33
CA GLN A 53 8.68 3.97 3.42
C GLN A 53 7.34 3.39 3.91
N PRO A 54 7.22 2.80 5.11
CA PRO A 54 5.94 2.31 5.61
C PRO A 54 4.89 3.42 5.75
N ALA A 55 5.28 4.62 6.18
CA ALA A 55 4.35 5.75 6.27
C ALA A 55 3.76 6.15 4.90
N ILE A 56 4.62 6.29 3.88
CA ILE A 56 4.21 6.64 2.50
C ILE A 56 3.33 5.55 1.91
N PHE A 57 3.65 4.27 2.16
CA PHE A 57 2.84 3.16 1.68
C PHE A 57 1.43 3.19 2.27
N CYS A 58 1.29 3.33 3.59
CA CYS A 58 -0.02 3.41 4.25
C CYS A 58 -0.82 4.63 3.76
N ALA A 59 -0.17 5.79 3.61
CA ALA A 59 -0.82 6.99 3.05
C ALA A 59 -1.26 6.80 1.60
N SER A 60 -0.50 6.07 0.80
CA SER A 60 -0.85 5.76 -0.60
C SER A 60 -2.11 4.90 -0.69
N LEU A 61 -2.23 3.88 0.17
CA LEU A 61 -3.43 3.04 0.23
C LEU A 61 -4.65 3.81 0.77
N ALA A 62 -4.46 4.64 1.80
CA ALA A 62 -5.51 5.50 2.32
C ALA A 62 -6.00 6.51 1.27
N GLY A 63 -5.09 7.15 0.53
CA GLY A 63 -5.43 8.07 -0.56
C GLY A 63 -6.20 7.36 -1.68
N TRP A 64 -5.79 6.14 -2.06
CA TRP A 64 -6.55 5.33 -3.02
C TRP A 64 -7.95 4.99 -2.51
N GLN A 65 -8.10 4.69 -1.22
CA GLN A 65 -9.40 4.44 -0.62
C GLN A 65 -10.27 5.71 -0.50
N ALA A 66 -9.67 6.87 -0.25
CA ALA A 66 -10.37 8.15 -0.23
C ALA A 66 -10.98 8.50 -1.60
N LEU A 67 -10.40 7.99 -2.68
CA LEU A 67 -10.94 8.07 -4.04
C LEU A 67 -11.98 6.97 -4.35
N GLU A 68 -12.47 6.26 -3.33
CA GLU A 68 -13.40 5.14 -3.43
C GLU A 68 -12.84 3.92 -4.18
N ARG A 69 -11.52 3.69 -4.09
CA ARG A 69 -10.82 2.55 -4.71
C ARG A 69 -11.13 2.47 -6.22
N PRO A 70 -10.82 3.52 -6.99
CA PRO A 70 -11.14 3.55 -8.40
C PRO A 70 -10.53 2.33 -9.09
N SER A 71 -11.35 1.63 -9.87
CA SER A 71 -10.88 0.54 -10.74
C SER A 71 -10.08 1.18 -11.87
N GLY A 72 -8.76 1.00 -11.84
CA GLY A 72 -7.89 1.39 -12.94
C GLY A 72 -7.75 0.25 -13.93
N ASP A 73 -7.79 0.55 -15.24
CA ASP A 73 -7.39 -0.39 -16.28
C ASP A 73 -5.89 -0.71 -16.19
N LEU A 74 -5.12 0.25 -15.65
CA LEU A 74 -3.67 0.16 -15.45
C LEU A 74 -3.32 0.69 -14.06
N MET A 75 -2.41 0.00 -13.36
CA MET A 75 -1.83 0.45 -12.10
C MET A 75 -0.32 0.39 -12.17
N ALA A 76 0.35 1.44 -11.70
CA ALA A 76 1.81 1.52 -11.65
C ALA A 76 2.24 2.34 -10.43
N GLY A 77 3.51 2.24 -10.04
CA GLY A 77 4.05 3.10 -9.00
C GLY A 77 5.53 3.35 -9.17
N HIS A 78 6.00 4.48 -8.65
CA HIS A 78 7.40 4.88 -8.76
C HIS A 78 8.21 4.35 -7.57
N SER A 79 9.18 3.46 -7.83
CA SER A 79 10.05 2.88 -6.78
C SER A 79 9.22 2.24 -5.65
N LEU A 80 9.16 2.86 -4.47
CA LEU A 80 8.31 2.40 -3.37
C LEU A 80 6.83 2.25 -3.77
N GLY A 81 6.31 3.17 -4.59
CA GLY A 81 4.91 3.17 -4.98
C GLY A 81 4.47 1.92 -5.73
N GLU A 82 5.41 1.18 -6.32
CA GLU A 82 5.10 -0.09 -6.99
C GLU A 82 4.50 -1.11 -6.02
N LEU A 83 4.97 -1.13 -4.77
CA LEU A 83 4.43 -2.04 -3.74
C LEU A 83 2.99 -1.68 -3.38
N ALA A 84 2.66 -0.39 -3.30
CA ALA A 84 1.28 0.07 -3.11
C ALA A 84 0.39 -0.28 -4.32
N ALA A 85 0.92 -0.15 -5.54
CA ALA A 85 0.22 -0.54 -6.76
C ALA A 85 -0.09 -2.05 -6.81
N LEU A 86 0.85 -2.89 -6.39
CA LEU A 86 0.66 -4.35 -6.31
C LEU A 86 -0.43 -4.73 -5.30
N VAL A 87 -0.50 -4.05 -4.17
CA VAL A 87 -1.58 -4.25 -3.18
C VAL A 87 -2.92 -3.75 -3.71
N ALA A 88 -2.97 -2.57 -4.32
CA ALA A 88 -4.18 -2.03 -4.93
C ALA A 88 -4.72 -2.93 -6.06
N ALA A 89 -3.81 -3.56 -6.83
CA ALA A 89 -4.14 -4.54 -7.87
C ALA A 89 -4.53 -5.92 -7.32
N GLY A 90 -4.42 -6.16 -6.01
CA GLY A 90 -4.74 -7.44 -5.37
C GLY A 90 -3.68 -8.53 -5.54
N CYS A 91 -2.47 -8.19 -5.99
CA CYS A 91 -1.35 -9.13 -6.13
C CYS A 91 -0.71 -9.49 -4.78
N LEU A 92 -0.79 -8.57 -3.81
CA LEU A 92 -0.28 -8.73 -2.45
C LEU A 92 -1.38 -8.36 -1.45
N SER A 93 -1.38 -9.00 -0.28
CA SER A 93 -2.18 -8.52 0.84
C SER A 93 -1.61 -7.22 1.41
N GLU A 94 -2.43 -6.44 2.12
CA GLU A 94 -1.97 -5.20 2.75
C GLU A 94 -0.87 -5.46 3.80
N ARG A 95 -1.00 -6.55 4.56
CA ARG A 95 0.01 -6.99 5.54
C ARG A 95 1.32 -7.37 4.86
N ASP A 96 1.29 -8.27 3.87
CA ASP A 96 2.51 -8.70 3.17
C ASP A 96 3.20 -7.53 2.48
N GLY A 97 2.41 -6.62 1.89
CA GLY A 97 2.91 -5.39 1.29
C GLY A 97 3.61 -4.50 2.31
N LEU A 98 3.01 -4.28 3.48
CA LEU A 98 3.59 -3.44 4.53
C LEU A 98 4.83 -4.08 5.17
N GLU A 99 4.83 -5.40 5.40
CA GLU A 99 6.01 -6.13 5.90
C GLU A 99 7.19 -6.03 4.91
N LEU A 100 6.93 -6.19 3.61
CA LEU A 100 7.94 -6.03 2.57
C LEU A 100 8.49 -4.60 2.51
N VAL A 101 7.62 -3.60 2.63
CA VAL A 101 7.99 -2.18 2.66
C VAL A 101 8.84 -1.86 3.89
N ALA A 102 8.44 -2.32 5.07
CA ALA A 102 9.18 -2.10 6.31
C ALA A 102 10.58 -2.73 6.25
N LEU A 103 10.66 -3.99 5.78
CA LEU A 103 11.93 -4.68 5.58
C LEU A 103 12.82 -3.95 4.55
N ARG A 104 12.24 -3.53 3.42
CA ARG A 104 12.95 -2.77 2.38
C ARG A 104 13.51 -1.46 2.94
N GLY A 105 12.71 -0.70 3.67
CA GLY A 105 13.12 0.56 4.27
C GLY A 105 14.29 0.38 5.24
N LYS A 106 14.19 -0.63 6.12
CA LYS A 106 15.25 -1.00 7.06
C LYS A 106 16.55 -1.38 6.35
N LEU A 107 16.50 -2.31 5.39
CA LEU A 107 17.69 -2.79 4.69
C LEU A 107 18.35 -1.68 3.84
N MET A 108 17.54 -0.79 3.24
CA MET A 108 18.06 0.36 2.50
C MET A 108 18.79 1.35 3.42
N GLN A 109 18.22 1.64 4.60
CA GLN A 109 18.85 2.48 5.60
C GLN A 109 20.19 1.88 6.05
N GLU A 110 20.19 0.62 6.50
CA GLU A 110 21.40 -0.07 6.96
C GLU A 110 22.48 -0.12 5.86
N SER A 111 22.07 -0.32 4.60
CA SER A 111 23.00 -0.34 3.47
C SER A 111 23.62 1.04 3.23
N GLY A 112 22.84 2.11 3.33
CA GLY A 112 23.33 3.48 3.20
C GLY A 112 24.33 3.85 4.30
N GLU A 113 24.02 3.49 5.55
CA GLU A 113 24.90 3.70 6.70
C GLU A 113 26.22 2.93 6.58
N ARG A 114 26.22 1.74 5.97
CA ARG A 114 27.43 0.94 5.73
C ARG A 114 28.26 1.41 4.53
N ALA A 115 27.61 1.86 3.46
CA ALA A 115 28.28 2.18 2.19
C ALA A 115 28.98 3.56 2.17
N GLY A 116 28.67 4.44 3.13
CA GLY A 116 29.20 5.80 3.20
C GLY A 116 28.48 6.79 2.26
N ASP A 117 29.17 7.87 1.89
CA ASP A 117 28.59 9.05 1.22
C ASP A 117 28.09 8.76 -0.21
N GLY A 118 26.84 8.31 -0.34
CA GLY A 118 26.09 8.22 -1.59
C GLY A 118 24.91 9.18 -1.61
N GLY A 119 24.66 9.83 -2.74
CA GLY A 119 23.55 10.78 -2.89
C GLY A 119 22.93 10.72 -4.29
N MET A 120 21.69 11.17 -4.40
CA MET A 120 20.95 11.26 -5.67
C MET A 120 20.60 12.71 -5.96
N VAL A 121 20.86 13.16 -7.18
CA VAL A 121 20.53 14.51 -7.65
C VAL A 121 19.60 14.42 -8.85
N ALA A 122 18.52 15.22 -8.83
CA ALA A 122 17.69 15.41 -10.00
C ALA A 122 18.41 16.34 -10.98
N ALA A 123 18.84 15.79 -12.12
CA ALA A 123 19.48 16.55 -13.18
C ALA A 123 18.53 16.64 -14.39
N PRO A 124 18.05 17.84 -14.78
CA PRO A 124 17.27 17.99 -16.00
C PRO A 124 18.17 17.65 -17.19
N ARG A 125 17.95 16.50 -17.83
CA ARG A 125 18.70 16.16 -19.06
C ARG A 125 18.06 16.82 -20.28
N ARG A 126 18.79 17.80 -20.83
CA ARG A 126 18.99 17.88 -22.29
C ARG A 126 20.33 17.22 -22.59
N HIS A 127 20.34 16.04 -23.19
CA HIS A 127 21.46 15.31 -23.83
C HIS A 127 22.93 15.79 -23.62
N ARG A 128 23.37 16.05 -22.37
CA ARG A 128 24.78 16.33 -22.06
C ARG A 128 25.16 15.53 -20.82
N VAL A 129 25.98 14.50 -21.05
CA VAL A 129 26.64 13.76 -19.98
C VAL A 129 27.42 14.78 -19.14
N LEU A 130 27.14 14.84 -17.84
CA LEU A 130 27.90 15.64 -16.87
C LEU A 130 29.35 15.15 -16.86
N ARG A 131 30.17 15.69 -17.75
CA ARG A 131 31.62 15.57 -17.69
C ARG A 131 32.12 16.77 -16.90
N GLY A 132 32.74 16.48 -15.77
CA GLY A 132 33.69 17.39 -15.14
C GLY A 132 33.21 18.04 -13.86
N HIS A 133 32.91 17.26 -12.81
CA HIS A 133 33.25 17.62 -11.43
C HIS A 133 33.94 16.39 -10.82
N GLY A 134 35.22 16.55 -10.50
CA GLY A 134 36.12 15.50 -10.05
C GLY A 134 35.80 14.99 -8.65
N ARG A 135 34.89 14.02 -8.56
CA ARG A 135 35.01 12.91 -7.61
C ARG A 135 34.73 11.65 -8.43
N ALA A 136 35.75 10.80 -8.57
CA ALA A 136 35.58 9.53 -9.24
C ALA A 136 34.57 8.70 -8.45
N VAL A 137 33.33 8.61 -8.94
CA VAL A 137 32.37 7.60 -8.48
C VAL A 137 32.94 6.27 -8.96
N ARG A 138 33.84 5.66 -8.17
CA ARG A 138 34.28 4.28 -8.37
C ARG A 138 33.20 3.32 -7.87
N GLY A 139 32.00 3.47 -8.40
CA GLY A 139 31.03 2.38 -8.40
C GLY A 139 31.39 1.48 -9.57
N ARG A 140 32.02 0.32 -9.31
CA ARG A 140 31.90 -0.80 -10.26
C ARG A 140 30.46 -1.29 -10.20
N ALA A 141 29.54 -0.51 -10.76
CA ALA A 141 28.25 -1.05 -11.17
C ALA A 141 28.58 -2.02 -12.30
N ARG A 142 28.67 -3.32 -11.98
CA ARG A 142 28.38 -4.32 -13.01
C ARG A 142 27.05 -3.88 -13.60
N PRO A 143 26.90 -3.78 -14.93
CA PRO A 143 25.59 -3.57 -15.51
C PRO A 143 24.75 -4.76 -15.07
N ALA A 144 23.97 -4.58 -14.01
CA ALA A 144 22.85 -5.45 -13.74
C ALA A 144 22.03 -5.33 -15.00
N ARG A 145 21.94 -6.42 -15.77
CA ARG A 145 20.96 -6.51 -16.84
C ARG A 145 19.64 -6.09 -16.17
N PRO A 146 18.96 -5.03 -16.62
CA PRO A 146 17.65 -4.74 -16.09
C PRO A 146 16.75 -5.91 -16.49
N SER A 147 16.62 -6.89 -15.61
CA SER A 147 15.54 -7.85 -15.64
C SER A 147 14.31 -7.17 -15.05
N PHE A 148 13.89 -6.08 -15.68
CA PHE A 148 12.63 -5.39 -15.42
C PHE A 148 11.66 -5.85 -16.52
N ASP A 149 11.12 -7.06 -16.37
CA ASP A 149 10.04 -7.57 -17.22
C ASP A 149 8.68 -7.14 -16.64
N HIS A 150 8.51 -5.82 -16.45
CA HIS A 150 7.30 -5.20 -15.88
C HIS A 150 6.06 -5.32 -16.76
N ALA A 151 6.22 -5.68 -18.03
CA ALA A 151 5.12 -5.74 -18.99
C ALA A 151 4.23 -6.99 -18.86
N ARG A 152 4.65 -8.01 -18.11
CA ARG A 152 3.90 -9.29 -18.00
C ARG A 152 3.09 -9.48 -16.71
N ALA A 153 3.19 -8.57 -15.74
CA ALA A 153 2.35 -8.60 -14.54
C ALA A 153 0.92 -8.07 -14.79
N LEU A 154 0.71 -7.32 -15.87
CA LEU A 154 -0.56 -6.64 -16.19
C LEU A 154 -1.67 -7.56 -16.73
N ALA A 155 -1.46 -8.86 -16.88
CA ALA A 155 -2.44 -9.76 -17.51
C ALA A 155 -3.02 -10.86 -16.59
N ARG A 156 -2.62 -10.97 -15.32
CA ARG A 156 -3.00 -12.13 -14.47
C ARG A 156 -4.07 -11.87 -13.41
N CYS A 157 -4.36 -10.64 -13.01
CA CYS A 157 -5.42 -10.40 -12.03
C CYS A 157 -6.83 -10.65 -12.60
N ALA A 158 -7.10 -10.31 -13.87
CA ALA A 158 -8.38 -10.65 -14.51
C ALA A 158 -8.65 -12.17 -14.53
N ALA A 159 -7.60 -13.01 -14.51
CA ALA A 159 -7.72 -14.47 -14.43
C ALA A 159 -7.77 -15.02 -12.99
N CYS A 160 -7.55 -14.20 -11.97
CA CYS A 160 -7.68 -14.60 -10.56
C CYS A 160 -9.14 -14.56 -10.10
N ASP A 161 -9.92 -13.58 -10.57
CA ASP A 161 -11.36 -13.48 -10.32
C ASP A 161 -12.15 -14.67 -10.87
N ALA A 162 -11.71 -15.24 -12.00
CA ALA A 162 -12.36 -16.43 -12.58
C ALA A 162 -12.14 -17.72 -11.77
N ARG A 163 -11.14 -17.78 -10.86
CA ARG A 163 -10.78 -18.99 -10.10
C ARG A 163 -11.22 -19.00 -8.64
N THR A 164 -11.59 -17.85 -8.07
CA THR A 164 -11.95 -17.76 -6.64
C THR A 164 -13.46 -17.81 -6.36
N GLY A 165 -14.31 -18.01 -7.38
CA GLY A 165 -15.71 -18.40 -7.18
C GLY A 165 -16.54 -17.47 -6.28
N ARG A 166 -16.19 -16.17 -6.19
CA ARG A 166 -16.99 -15.20 -5.44
C ARG A 166 -18.23 -14.84 -6.24
N PRO A 167 -19.45 -15.10 -5.74
CA PRO A 167 -20.66 -14.74 -6.46
C PRO A 167 -20.79 -13.22 -6.53
N SER A 168 -20.93 -12.69 -7.75
CA SER A 168 -21.30 -11.32 -8.01
C SER A 168 -22.64 -11.02 -7.35
N VAL A 169 -22.65 -10.21 -6.29
CA VAL A 169 -23.88 -9.69 -5.71
C VAL A 169 -24.52 -8.75 -6.73
N ARG A 170 -25.55 -9.25 -7.43
CA ARG A 170 -26.44 -8.43 -8.25
C ARG A 170 -27.08 -7.37 -7.35
N ARG A 171 -26.75 -6.10 -7.57
CA ARG A 171 -27.45 -4.97 -6.95
C ARG A 171 -28.89 -4.93 -7.47
N GLY A 172 -29.84 -5.43 -6.68
CA GLY A 172 -31.26 -5.20 -6.88
C GLY A 172 -31.63 -3.76 -6.50
N ARG A 173 -32.28 -3.04 -7.42
CA ARG A 173 -32.98 -1.78 -7.15
C ARG A 173 -34.32 -2.07 -6.47
N ALA A 174 -34.53 -1.51 -5.28
CA ALA A 174 -35.82 -1.09 -4.70
C ALA A 174 -35.46 -0.30 -3.43
N GLY A 175 -35.90 0.93 -3.17
CA GLY A 175 -37.26 1.44 -3.29
C GLY A 175 -37.82 1.64 -1.88
N THR A 176 -37.71 2.87 -1.36
CA THR A 176 -38.52 3.52 -0.29
C THR A 176 -38.67 2.86 1.10
N ARG A 177 -38.25 3.62 2.14
CA ARG A 177 -38.64 3.50 3.56
C ARG A 177 -40.15 3.59 3.76
N PRO A 178 -40.69 3.05 4.87
CA PRO A 178 -41.18 3.96 5.90
C PRO A 178 -40.79 3.57 7.35
N ASP A 179 -41.25 4.44 8.24
CA ASP A 179 -40.79 4.76 9.60
C ASP A 179 -41.59 4.01 10.72
N ARG A 180 -41.01 4.04 11.93
CA ARG A 180 -41.61 3.93 13.30
C ARG A 180 -41.93 2.58 13.98
N THR A 181 -41.23 2.41 15.09
CA THR A 181 -41.70 2.06 16.46
C THR A 181 -42.53 0.78 16.67
N ARG A 182 -42.00 -0.14 17.49
CA ARG A 182 -42.58 -0.49 18.80
C ARG A 182 -41.65 -1.41 19.59
N GLN A 183 -41.47 -1.01 20.84
CA GLN A 183 -40.82 -1.68 21.95
C GLN A 183 -41.90 -2.49 22.69
N ALA A 184 -41.64 -3.76 23.04
CA ALA A 184 -42.36 -4.46 24.11
C ALA A 184 -41.58 -5.70 24.58
N HIS A 185 -41.33 -5.72 25.88
CA HIS A 185 -40.88 -6.83 26.71
C HIS A 185 -41.96 -7.93 26.87
N ALA A 186 -41.52 -9.17 27.09
CA ALA A 186 -42.08 -10.18 28.02
C ALA A 186 -41.23 -11.46 27.89
N GLU A 187 -40.31 -11.74 28.81
CA GLU A 187 -40.49 -12.62 29.97
C GLU A 187 -40.81 -14.11 29.66
N GLY A 188 -39.84 -14.97 29.97
CA GLY A 188 -40.10 -15.99 31.00
C GLY A 188 -40.14 -17.46 30.59
N ARG A 189 -39.26 -18.21 31.27
CA ARG A 189 -39.37 -19.62 31.71
C ARG A 189 -38.77 -20.71 30.81
N GLY A 190 -37.72 -21.34 31.36
CA GLY A 190 -37.84 -22.74 31.76
C GLY A 190 -36.89 -23.75 31.08
N ALA A 191 -35.75 -23.97 31.73
CA ALA A 191 -35.08 -25.26 31.97
C ALA A 191 -35.29 -26.43 30.98
N ARG A 192 -34.18 -26.97 30.44
CA ARG A 192 -33.63 -28.26 30.92
C ARG A 192 -32.33 -28.65 30.22
N THR A 193 -31.42 -29.12 31.05
CA THR A 193 -30.20 -29.91 30.82
C THR A 193 -30.36 -31.10 29.87
N CYS A 194 -29.32 -31.43 29.10
CA CYS A 194 -28.78 -32.81 29.06
C CYS A 194 -27.37 -32.85 28.46
N LEU A 195 -26.41 -33.25 29.31
CA LEU A 195 -25.08 -33.76 28.97
C LEU A 195 -25.20 -35.27 28.71
N SER A 196 -24.55 -35.77 27.66
CA SER A 196 -23.86 -37.09 27.57
C SER A 196 -23.24 -37.16 26.16
N ARG A 197 -21.91 -37.15 26.02
CA ARG A 197 -20.98 -38.28 26.10
C ARG A 197 -21.35 -39.46 25.19
N THR A 198 -20.62 -39.54 24.07
CA THR A 198 -19.77 -40.69 23.72
C THR A 198 -18.52 -40.14 23.07
#